data_AF-A0A1Y4G3Z0-F1
#
_entry.id   AF-A0A1Y4G3Z0-F1
#
_cell.length_a   1.000
_cell.length_b   1.000
_cell.length_c   1.000
_cell.angle_alpha   90.00
_cell.angle_beta   90.00
_cell.angle_gamma   90.00
#
_symmetry.space_group_name_H-M   'P 1'
#
loop_
_entity.id
_entity.type
_entity.pdbx_description
1 polymer ?
#
loop_
_entity_poly.entity_id
_entity_poly.type
_entity_poly.pdbx_seq_one_letter_code
_entity_poly.pdbx_strand_id
1 'polypeptide(L)'
;MYRHYIKRLIDIILSSCALLVLALPMTVIAAIVKLDSKGPVLFWQKRVGIHKSTFMMPKFRTMYINAPANMPTNMLNDPSKWITKSVAWLRKLYLDEFPQILFILTNKMSVIDHKINAFKRVRTVY
;
A
#
# COMPACT_ATOMS: atom_id res chain seq x y z
N MET A 1 -14.15 15.96 -20.26
CA MET A 1 -14.95 14.74 -20.05
C MET A 1 -14.26 13.47 -20.60
N TYR A 2 -13.90 13.41 -21.88
CA TYR A 2 -13.28 12.24 -22.54
C TYR A 2 -11.94 11.76 -21.92
N ARG A 3 -11.10 12.70 -21.50
CA ARG A 3 -9.79 12.41 -20.87
C ARG A 3 -9.89 11.54 -19.60
N HIS A 4 -10.99 11.67 -18.84
CA HIS A 4 -11.19 10.87 -17.63
C HIS A 4 -11.53 9.42 -17.94
N TYR A 5 -12.36 9.18 -18.96
CA TYR A 5 -12.73 7.83 -19.40
C TYR A 5 -11.54 7.08 -20.01
N ILE A 6 -10.75 7.72 -20.88
CA ILE A 6 -9.54 7.11 -21.43
C ILE A 6 -8.56 6.77 -20.33
N LYS A 7 -8.30 7.71 -19.41
CA LYS A 7 -7.41 7.48 -18.27
C LYS A 7 -7.88 6.28 -17.44
N ARG A 8 -9.19 6.17 -17.19
CA ARG A 8 -9.79 5.07 -16.45
C ARG A 8 -9.60 3.72 -17.14
N LEU A 9 -9.77 3.67 -18.47
CA LEU A 9 -9.51 2.46 -19.24
C LEU A 9 -8.04 2.05 -19.16
N ILE A 10 -7.12 3.00 -19.29
CA ILE A 10 -5.67 2.74 -19.17
C ILE A 10 -5.34 2.22 -17.76
N ASP A 11 -5.87 2.86 -16.71
CA ASP A 11 -5.67 2.42 -15.32
C ASP A 11 -6.14 0.97 -15.12
N ILE A 12 -7.32 0.61 -15.65
CA ILE A 12 -7.87 -0.75 -15.54
C ILE A 12 -7.01 -1.75 -16.32
N ILE A 13 -6.62 -1.43 -17.55
CA ILE A 13 -5.81 -2.34 -18.39
C ILE A 13 -4.45 -2.58 -17.75
N LEU A 14 -3.74 -1.51 -17.38
CA LEU A 14 -2.42 -1.61 -16.76
C LEU A 14 -2.48 -2.35 -15.42
N SER A 15 -3.45 -2.03 -14.55
CA SER A 15 -3.59 -2.72 -13.27
C SER A 15 -4.00 -4.18 -13.41
N SER A 16 -4.82 -4.53 -14.40
CA SER A 16 -5.17 -5.93 -14.70
C SER A 16 -3.95 -6.71 -15.19
N CYS A 17 -3.19 -6.17 -16.14
CA CYS A 17 -1.95 -6.80 -16.61
C CYS A 17 -0.93 -6.96 -15.47
N ALA A 18 -0.75 -5.91 -14.66
CA ALA A 18 0.12 -5.95 -13.50
C ALA A 18 -0.32 -7.02 -12.49
N LEU A 19 -1.63 -7.13 -12.20
CA LEU A 19 -2.15 -8.15 -11.29
C LEU A 19 -1.92 -9.58 -11.80
N LEU A 20 -2.08 -9.83 -13.11
CA LEU A 20 -1.81 -11.15 -13.68
C LEU A 20 -0.36 -11.58 -13.47
N VAL A 21 0.59 -10.67 -13.71
CA VAL A 21 2.02 -10.95 -13.54
C VAL A 21 2.40 -11.00 -12.06
N LEU A 22 1.84 -10.11 -11.24
CA LEU A 22 2.18 -9.95 -9.83
C LEU A 22 1.42 -10.90 -8.91
N ALA A 23 0.36 -11.59 -9.36
CA ALA A 23 -0.40 -12.52 -8.53
C ALA A 23 0.48 -13.62 -7.92
N LEU A 24 1.38 -14.19 -8.72
CA LEU A 24 2.31 -15.23 -8.27
C LEU A 24 3.29 -14.70 -7.20
N PRO A 25 4.09 -13.64 -7.45
CA PRO A 25 5.00 -13.12 -6.42
C PRO A 25 4.25 -12.56 -5.21
N MET A 26 3.06 -11.97 -5.36
CA MET A 26 2.23 -11.53 -4.23
C MET A 26 1.83 -12.71 -3.34
N THR A 27 1.56 -13.89 -3.91
CA THR A 27 1.24 -15.10 -3.15
C THR A 27 2.47 -15.61 -2.39
N VAL A 28 3.66 -15.58 -3.00
CA VAL A 28 4.92 -15.94 -2.34
C VAL A 28 5.22 -14.97 -1.18
N ILE A 29 5.08 -13.67 -1.41
CA ILE A 29 5.25 -12.64 -0.38
C ILE A 29 4.25 -12.85 0.76
N ALA A 30 2.98 -13.15 0.43
CA ALA A 30 1.95 -13.44 1.41
C ALA A 30 2.33 -14.64 2.30
N ALA A 31 2.89 -15.70 1.71
CA ALA A 31 3.38 -16.86 2.45
C ALA A 31 4.57 -16.49 3.37
N ILE A 32 5.56 -15.73 2.88
CA ILE A 32 6.69 -15.26 3.68
C ILE A 32 6.21 -14.46 4.90
N VAL A 33 5.30 -13.50 4.68
CA VAL A 33 4.72 -12.67 5.75
C VAL A 33 3.93 -13.51 6.76
N LYS A 34 3.20 -14.53 6.27
CA LYS A 34 2.42 -15.43 7.13
C LYS A 34 3.29 -16.34 7.99
N LEU A 35 4.42 -16.80 7.45
CA LEU A 35 5.39 -17.61 8.18
C LEU A 35 6.18 -16.79 9.19
N ASP A 36 6.43 -15.51 8.89
CA ASP A 36 7.20 -14.62 9.75
C ASP A 36 6.46 -14.20 11.04
N SER A 37 5.16 -13.93 10.96
CA SER A 37 4.37 -13.52 12.12
C SER A 37 2.98 -14.14 12.15
N LYS A 38 2.52 -14.53 13.35
CA LYS A 38 1.12 -14.90 13.56
C LYS A 38 0.23 -13.69 13.22
N GLY A 39 -0.86 -13.90 12.50
CA GLY A 39 -1.83 -12.85 12.16
C GLY A 39 -2.21 -12.76 10.67
N PRO A 40 -2.94 -11.70 10.27
CA PRO A 40 -3.32 -11.48 8.88
C PRO A 40 -2.15 -10.92 8.06
N VAL A 41 -2.05 -11.39 6.81
CA VAL A 41 -1.00 -10.99 5.85
C VAL A 41 -1.11 -9.53 5.45
N LEU A 42 -2.34 -9.03 5.34
CA LEU A 42 -2.61 -7.65 4.95
C LEU A 42 -2.73 -6.76 6.19
N PHE A 43 -2.17 -5.57 6.05
CA PHE A 43 -2.25 -4.47 6.99
C PHE A 43 -2.95 -3.29 6.31
N TRP A 44 -3.86 -2.64 7.04
CA TRP A 44 -4.63 -1.52 6.52
C TRP A 44 -4.13 -0.22 7.13
N GLN A 45 -3.58 0.66 6.30
CA GLN A 45 -3.06 1.95 6.73
C GLN A 45 -4.08 3.06 6.42
N LYS A 46 -4.40 3.90 7.40
CA LYS A 46 -5.18 5.13 7.16
C LYS A 46 -4.38 6.12 6.32
N ARG A 47 -4.97 6.61 5.23
CA ARG A 47 -4.42 7.68 4.38
C ARG A 47 -5.48 8.74 4.12
N VAL A 48 -5.02 9.98 3.94
CA VAL A 48 -5.87 11.11 3.53
C VAL A 48 -5.83 11.19 2.01
N GLY A 49 -6.98 11.04 1.37
CA GLY A 49 -7.18 11.13 -0.06
C GLY A 49 -7.58 12.53 -0.52
N ILE A 50 -8.01 12.59 -1.78
CA ILE A 50 -8.51 13.83 -2.39
C ILE A 50 -9.79 14.25 -1.66
N HIS A 51 -9.95 15.56 -1.43
CA HIS A 51 -11.02 16.16 -0.62
C HIS A 51 -10.96 15.88 0.90
N LYS A 52 -9.78 15.61 1.46
CA LYS A 52 -9.59 15.33 2.91
C LYS A 52 -10.38 14.10 3.40
N SER A 53 -10.87 13.26 2.50
CA SER A 53 -11.50 11.99 2.85
C SER A 53 -10.44 11.02 3.35
N THR A 54 -10.69 10.33 4.46
CA THR A 54 -9.79 9.28 4.94
C THR A 54 -10.18 7.94 4.32
N PHE A 55 -9.22 7.22 3.75
CA PHE A 55 -9.43 5.87 3.22
C PHE A 55 -8.39 4.90 3.78
N MET A 56 -8.77 3.63 3.85
CA MET A 56 -7.89 2.54 4.28
C MET A 56 -7.15 2.00 3.07
N MET A 57 -5.81 2.01 3.11
CA MET A 57 -4.94 1.53 2.05
C MET A 57 -4.35 0.17 2.44
N PRO A 58 -4.55 -0.89 1.64
CA PRO A 58 -4.00 -2.21 1.94
C PRO A 58 -2.50 -2.27 1.64
N LYS A 59 -1.75 -2.93 2.51
CA LYS A 59 -0.32 -3.22 2.35
C LYS A 59 0.00 -4.61 2.88
N PHE A 60 1.11 -5.21 2.47
CA PHE A 60 1.64 -6.38 3.16
C PHE A 60 2.13 -5.98 4.55
N ARG A 61 1.85 -6.84 5.52
CA ARG A 61 2.31 -6.65 6.89
C ARG A 61 3.82 -6.82 6.95
N THR A 62 4.50 -5.77 7.40
CA THR A 62 5.96 -5.74 7.58
C THR A 62 6.37 -5.39 9.01
N MET A 63 5.39 -5.31 9.92
CA MET A 63 5.59 -4.98 11.34
C MET A 63 4.88 -6.01 12.24
N TYR A 64 5.40 -6.22 13.44
CA TYR A 64 4.77 -7.08 14.46
C TYR A 64 3.36 -6.61 14.83
N ILE A 65 2.50 -7.52 15.31
CA ILE A 65 1.13 -7.20 15.76
C ILE A 65 1.11 -6.10 16.83
N ASN A 66 2.09 -6.14 17.74
CA ASN A 66 2.14 -5.22 18.88
C ASN A 66 2.65 -3.82 18.49
N ALA A 67 3.03 -3.62 17.23
CA ALA A 67 3.39 -2.30 16.74
C ALA A 67 2.15 -1.40 16.69
N PRO A 68 2.27 -0.10 17.01
CA PRO A 68 1.16 0.84 16.93
C PRO A 68 0.68 1.00 15.48
N ALA A 69 -0.41 0.30 15.13
CA ALA A 69 -0.97 0.22 13.79
C ALA A 69 -1.47 1.57 13.22
N ASN A 70 -1.78 2.54 14.06
CA ASN A 70 -2.37 3.81 13.64
C ASN A 70 -1.34 4.93 13.44
N MET A 71 -0.05 4.68 13.64
CA MET A 71 0.99 5.69 13.43
C MET A 71 1.83 5.39 12.19
N PRO A 72 2.13 6.40 11.35
CA PRO A 72 3.14 6.31 10.32
C PRO A 72 4.46 5.84 10.93
N THR A 73 5.19 4.99 10.21
CA THR A 73 6.49 4.47 10.65
C THR A 73 7.50 5.58 10.99
N ASN A 74 7.37 6.75 10.35
CA ASN A 74 8.23 7.92 10.59
C ASN A 74 7.91 8.67 11.89
N MET A 75 6.80 8.35 12.56
CA MET A 75 6.41 8.91 13.87
C MET A 75 6.76 7.97 15.03
N LEU A 76 7.37 6.81 14.74
CA LEU A 76 7.88 5.90 15.75
C LEU A 76 9.28 6.34 16.17
N ASN A 77 9.52 6.42 17.49
CA ASN A 77 10.86 6.71 18.03
C ASN A 77 11.91 5.72 17.49
N ASP A 78 11.57 4.42 17.44
CA ASP A 78 12.43 3.37 16.88
C ASP A 78 11.63 2.46 15.94
N PRO A 79 11.55 2.78 14.65
CA PRO A 79 10.78 1.99 13.69
C PRO A 79 11.41 0.62 13.41
N SER A 80 12.74 0.52 13.51
CA SER A 80 13.51 -0.71 13.31
C SER A 80 13.17 -1.79 14.35
N LYS A 81 12.74 -1.41 15.55
CA LYS A 81 12.34 -2.33 16.63
C LYS A 81 11.08 -3.11 16.29
N TRP A 82 10.21 -2.54 15.46
CA TRP A 82 8.90 -3.09 15.13
C TRP A 82 8.84 -3.81 13.78
N ILE A 83 9.88 -3.67 12.95
CA ILE A 83 9.98 -4.27 11.62
C ILE A 83 10.77 -5.58 11.71
N THR A 84 10.22 -6.68 11.18
CA THR A 84 10.96 -7.94 11.12
C THR A 84 12.00 -7.92 10.00
N LYS A 85 13.22 -8.41 10.29
CA LYS A 85 14.35 -8.41 9.34
C LYS A 85 14.06 -9.22 8.07
N SER A 86 13.34 -10.33 8.20
CA SER A 86 12.87 -11.23 7.14
C SER A 86 11.99 -10.57 6.08
N VAL A 87 11.23 -9.51 6.45
CA VAL A 87 10.31 -8.78 5.57
C VAL A 87 10.72 -7.31 5.38
N ALA A 88 11.81 -6.86 6.00
CA ALA A 88 12.32 -5.49 5.89
C ALA A 88 12.66 -5.10 4.43
N TRP A 89 13.10 -6.07 3.63
CA TRP A 89 13.41 -5.87 2.21
C TRP A 89 12.16 -5.52 1.38
N LEU A 90 10.96 -6.00 1.77
CA LEU A 90 9.71 -5.63 1.10
C LEU A 90 9.51 -4.12 1.11
N ARG A 91 9.82 -3.45 2.24
CA ARG A 91 9.72 -1.99 2.37
C ARG A 91 10.79 -1.25 1.59
N LYS A 92 12.00 -1.82 1.52
CA LYS A 92 13.10 -1.23 0.73
C LYS A 92 12.79 -1.25 -0.77
N LEU A 93 12.10 -2.30 -1.22
CA LEU A 93 11.69 -2.49 -2.62
C LEU A 93 10.26 -2.03 -2.92
N TYR A 94 9.56 -1.40 -1.96
CA TYR A 94 8.15 -0.99 -2.08
C TYR A 94 7.17 -2.10 -2.45
N LEU A 95 7.56 -3.36 -2.26
CA LEU A 95 6.74 -4.54 -2.57
C LEU A 95 5.57 -4.69 -1.60
N ASP A 96 5.67 -4.08 -0.41
CA ASP A 96 4.58 -4.06 0.55
C ASP A 96 3.34 -3.29 0.04
N GLU A 97 3.50 -2.48 -0.99
CA GLU A 97 2.43 -1.67 -1.58
C GLU A 97 1.67 -2.35 -2.72
N PHE A 98 2.12 -3.52 -3.18
CA PHE A 98 1.48 -4.25 -4.28
C PHE A 98 -0.02 -4.56 -4.08
N PRO A 99 -0.53 -4.85 -2.87
CA PRO A 99 -1.97 -5.01 -2.65
C PRO A 99 -2.82 -3.80 -3.05
N GLN A 100 -2.23 -2.59 -3.16
CA GLN A 100 -2.92 -1.37 -3.58
C GLN A 100 -3.38 -1.42 -5.05
N ILE A 101 -2.83 -2.29 -5.89
CA ILE A 101 -3.24 -2.42 -7.30
C ILE A 101 -4.73 -2.81 -7.41
N LEU A 102 -5.25 -3.59 -6.46
CA LEU A 102 -6.68 -3.92 -6.37
C LEU A 102 -7.56 -2.67 -6.17
N PHE A 103 -7.04 -1.64 -5.52
CA PHE A 103 -7.75 -0.38 -5.29
C PHE A 103 -7.84 0.47 -6.55
N ILE A 104 -6.91 0.27 -7.49
CA ILE A 104 -6.97 0.88 -8.82
C ILE A 104 -8.15 0.28 -9.60
N LEU A 105 -8.30 -1.04 -9.58
CA LEU A 105 -9.44 -1.72 -10.22
C LEU A 105 -10.78 -1.28 -9.64
N THR A 106 -10.90 -1.12 -8.32
CA THR A 106 -12.14 -0.70 -7.65
C THR A 106 -12.44 0.81 -7.72
N ASN A 107 -11.69 1.57 -8.52
CA ASN A 107 -11.85 3.03 -8.68
C ASN A 107 -11.61 3.84 -7.41
N LYS A 108 -10.91 3.27 -6.42
CA LYS A 108 -10.49 3.98 -5.21
C LYS A 108 -9.18 4.73 -5.41
N MET A 109 -8.37 4.29 -6.39
CA MET A 109 -7.06 4.84 -6.72
C MET A 109 -6.85 4.87 -8.24
N SER A 110 -5.82 5.61 -8.69
CA SER A 110 -5.41 5.72 -10.10
C SER A 110 -3.89 5.47 -10.17
N VAL A 111 -3.41 4.85 -11.25
CA VAL A 111 -1.96 4.54 -11.40
C VAL A 111 -1.16 5.83 -11.50
N ILE A 112 -1.67 6.79 -12.27
CA ILE A 112 -1.01 8.06 -12.55
C ILE A 112 -1.92 9.18 -12.08
N ASP A 113 -1.75 9.66 -10.85
CA ASP A 113 -2.45 10.86 -10.41
C ASP A 113 -1.51 12.06 -10.29
N HIS A 114 -1.70 13.05 -11.17
CA HIS A 114 -0.94 14.30 -11.17
C HIS A 114 -1.39 15.25 -10.05
N LYS A 115 -2.57 15.01 -9.44
CA LYS A 115 -3.08 15.83 -8.32
C LYS A 115 -2.64 15.33 -6.96
N ILE A 116 -2.14 14.10 -6.89
CA ILE A 116 -1.47 13.62 -5.68
C ILE A 116 -0.04 14.11 -5.82
N ASN A 117 0.38 15.02 -4.94
CA ASN A 117 1.77 15.18 -4.59
C ASN A 117 2.26 13.83 -4.05
N ALA A 118 2.48 12.86 -4.94
CA ALA A 118 2.80 11.48 -4.64
C ALA A 118 4.29 11.40 -4.30
N PHE A 119 4.66 12.05 -3.19
CA PHE A 119 5.72 11.64 -2.25
C PHE A 119 6.00 12.63 -1.12
N LYS A 120 5.42 13.84 -1.10
CA LYS A 120 5.76 14.85 -0.08
C LYS A 120 4.54 15.54 0.52
N ARG A 121 4.49 15.50 1.86
CA ARG A 121 3.64 16.28 2.78
C ARG A 121 2.15 15.94 2.79
N VAL A 122 1.81 14.96 3.62
CA VAL A 122 0.69 15.15 4.54
C VAL A 122 1.31 15.62 5.85
N ARG A 123 1.48 16.94 5.98
CA ARG A 123 1.56 17.58 7.30
C ARG A 123 0.18 17.31 7.91
N THR A 124 0.11 16.39 8.85
CA THR A 124 -1.08 16.23 9.68
C THR A 124 -1.21 17.53 10.45
N VAL A 125 -2.20 18.34 10.10
CA VAL A 125 -2.71 19.37 11.00
C VAL A 125 -3.49 18.59 12.06
N TYR A 126 -2.83 18.35 13.18
CA TYR A 126 -3.30 18.70 14.53
C TYR A 126 -2.06 19.08 15.33
#